data_AF-A0A832AJR9-F1
#
_entry.id   AF-A0A832AJR9-F1
#
_cell.length_a   1.000
_cell.length_b   1.000
_cell.length_c   1.000
_cell.angle_alpha   90.00
_cell.angle_beta   90.00
_cell.angle_gamma   90.00
#
_symmetry.space_group_name_H-M   'P 1'
#
loop_
_entity.id
_entity.type
_entity.pdbx_description
1 polymer ?
#
loop_
_entity_poly.entity_id
_entity_poly.type
_entity_poly.pdbx_seq_one_letter_code
_entity_poly.pdbx_strand_id
1 'polypeptide(L)'
;MTAEERGQRLKFLSLTEADAALLRELRPVVETHSLAIEDAFYEHLLAFPETAQLLADHTTVERLKRLQRAYLLRITEGVFDEAYFEDRLRIGKTHERVGLSPKWYLCAYNRYFVLLAPLIHRHFAADRAKAEAALVALEKVFMLDASLAMEAYIASDRYRHLQQLESIVNDSADVIFALDEHQRIRTWNRAAERVLGWPAAEIIGKPITAIIPPDLVRGGELVRIEETLRQHGQYHAETRRLAKDGREVPVE
;
A
#
# COMPACT_ATOMS: atom_id res chain seq x y z
N MET A 1 2.87 10.97 5.44
CA MET A 1 3.55 10.41 6.64
C MET A 1 4.05 11.58 7.46
N THR A 2 3.82 11.59 8.77
CA THR A 2 4.17 12.74 9.64
C THR A 2 5.67 12.74 9.99
N ALA A 3 6.19 13.88 10.47
CA ALA A 3 7.58 13.96 10.96
C ALA A 3 7.85 13.03 12.15
N GLU A 4 6.87 12.88 13.05
CA GLU A 4 6.94 11.96 14.19
C GLU A 4 7.08 10.50 13.72
N GLU A 5 6.24 10.08 12.77
CA GLU A 5 6.29 8.72 12.22
C GLU A 5 7.63 8.42 11.51
N ARG A 6 8.16 9.38 10.73
CA ARG A 6 9.50 9.26 10.14
C ARG A 6 10.57 9.08 11.22
N GLY A 7 10.53 9.90 12.27
CA GLY A 7 11.47 9.83 13.38
C GLY A 7 11.42 8.49 14.13
N GLN A 8 10.22 7.95 14.36
CA GLN A 8 10.03 6.65 15.00
C GLN A 8 10.63 5.51 14.18
N ARG A 9 10.47 5.52 12.83
CA ARG A 9 11.05 4.51 11.94
C ARG A 9 12.58 4.53 11.98
N LEU A 10 13.19 5.71 11.84
CA LEU A 10 14.65 5.86 11.92
C LEU A 10 15.18 5.39 13.27
N LYS A 11 14.49 5.74 14.36
CA LYS A 11 14.83 5.30 15.72
C LYS A 11 14.71 3.78 15.88
N PHE A 12 13.65 3.17 15.35
CA PHE A 12 13.43 1.72 15.43
C PHE A 12 14.51 0.94 14.69
N LEU A 13 14.92 1.42 13.51
CA LEU A 13 16.04 0.85 12.74
C LEU A 13 17.42 1.12 13.36
N SER A 14 17.48 1.96 14.40
CA SER A 14 18.73 2.49 14.94
C SER A 14 19.61 3.11 13.84
N LEU A 15 19.00 3.80 12.87
CA LEU A 15 19.71 4.52 11.80
C LEU A 15 20.11 5.90 12.33
N THR A 16 21.39 6.06 12.63
CA THR A 16 21.96 7.21 13.33
C THR A 16 22.79 8.10 12.41
N GLU A 17 23.22 9.26 12.91
CA GLU A 17 24.16 10.12 12.18
C GLU A 17 25.52 9.42 11.94
N ALA A 18 25.93 8.49 12.80
CA ALA A 18 27.16 7.71 12.57
C ALA A 18 27.00 6.79 11.35
N ASP A 19 25.83 6.17 11.18
CA ASP A 19 25.51 5.39 9.98
C ASP A 19 25.48 6.31 8.73
N ALA A 20 24.84 7.47 8.84
CA ALA A 20 24.79 8.46 7.75
C ALA A 20 26.19 8.95 7.34
N ALA A 21 27.10 9.16 8.29
CA ALA A 21 28.49 9.54 8.02
C ALA A 21 29.25 8.46 7.26
N LEU A 22 29.08 7.18 7.62
CA LEU A 22 29.68 6.05 6.91
C LEU A 22 29.16 5.95 5.47
N LEU A 23 27.86 6.15 5.26
CA LEU A 23 27.25 6.16 3.93
C LEU A 23 27.82 7.30 3.07
N ARG A 24 27.99 8.49 3.64
CA ARG A 24 28.63 9.64 2.97
C ARG A 24 30.08 9.35 2.58
N GLU A 25 30.82 8.65 3.44
CA GLU A 25 32.20 8.24 3.15
C GLU A 25 32.29 7.20 2.02
N LEU A 26 31.28 6.33 1.90
CA LEU A 26 31.18 5.36 0.81
C LEU A 26 30.77 5.96 -0.55
N ARG A 27 30.26 7.18 -0.59
CA ARG A 27 29.75 7.80 -1.82
C ARG A 27 30.75 7.77 -2.99
N PRO A 28 32.04 8.16 -2.83
CA PRO A 28 33.01 8.11 -3.93
C PRO A 28 33.28 6.69 -4.43
N VAL A 29 33.21 5.69 -3.55
CA VAL A 29 33.34 4.26 -3.91
C VAL A 29 32.15 3.85 -4.77
N VAL A 30 30.92 4.16 -4.34
CA VAL A 30 29.71 3.85 -5.10
C VAL A 30 29.70 4.57 -6.45
N GLU A 31 30.10 5.84 -6.50
CA GLU A 31 30.20 6.62 -7.73
C GLU A 31 31.19 5.99 -8.72
N THR A 32 32.39 5.65 -8.26
CA THR A 32 33.45 5.02 -9.07
C THR A 32 33.00 3.68 -9.67
N HIS A 33 32.21 2.90 -8.92
CA HIS A 33 31.79 1.55 -9.33
C HIS A 33 30.37 1.48 -9.90
N SER A 34 29.65 2.61 -9.99
CA SER A 34 28.22 2.66 -10.33
C SER A 34 27.85 1.94 -11.62
N LEU A 35 28.59 2.20 -12.71
CA LEU A 35 28.38 1.56 -14.01
C LEU A 35 28.46 0.03 -13.93
N ALA A 36 29.50 -0.49 -13.26
CA ALA A 36 29.68 -1.93 -13.12
C ALA A 36 28.60 -2.57 -12.24
N ILE A 37 28.14 -1.86 -11.20
CA ILE A 37 27.05 -2.31 -10.33
C ILE A 37 25.74 -2.39 -11.12
N GLU A 38 25.43 -1.36 -11.92
CA GLU A 38 24.23 -1.33 -12.76
C GLU A 38 24.22 -2.46 -13.79
N ASP A 39 25.31 -2.65 -14.51
CA ASP A 39 25.41 -3.73 -15.50
C ASP A 39 25.22 -5.10 -14.85
N ALA A 40 25.92 -5.36 -13.75
CA ALA A 40 25.79 -6.62 -13.01
C ALA A 40 24.40 -6.81 -12.37
N PHE A 41 23.70 -5.72 -12.02
CA PHE A 41 22.34 -5.78 -11.51
C PHE A 41 21.35 -6.16 -12.61
N TYR A 42 21.39 -5.50 -13.76
CA TYR A 42 20.46 -5.79 -14.86
C TYR A 42 20.75 -7.13 -15.55
N GLU A 43 22.01 -7.53 -15.68
CA GLU A 43 22.37 -8.87 -16.13
C GLU A 43 21.70 -9.94 -15.25
N HIS A 44 21.71 -9.73 -13.93
CA HIS A 44 21.05 -10.61 -12.99
C HIS A 44 19.53 -10.62 -13.17
N LEU A 45 18.88 -9.46 -13.31
CA LEU A 45 17.43 -9.40 -13.53
C LEU A 45 16.99 -10.05 -14.86
N LEU A 46 17.80 -9.91 -15.92
CA LEU A 46 17.49 -10.50 -17.22
C LEU A 46 17.67 -12.02 -17.24
N ALA A 47 18.37 -12.59 -16.24
CA ALA A 47 18.53 -14.04 -16.11
C ALA A 47 17.28 -14.75 -15.56
N PHE A 48 16.29 -14.02 -15.03
CA PHE A 48 15.04 -14.61 -14.53
C PHE A 48 13.85 -14.25 -15.44
N PRO A 49 13.04 -15.23 -15.87
CA PRO A 49 11.98 -15.00 -16.86
C PRO A 49 10.99 -13.89 -16.48
N GLU A 50 10.50 -13.86 -15.24
CA GLU A 50 9.48 -12.89 -14.83
C GLU A 50 10.00 -11.45 -14.79
N THR A 51 11.25 -11.23 -14.37
CA THR A 51 11.86 -9.89 -14.39
C THR A 51 12.34 -9.51 -15.78
N ALA A 52 12.81 -10.47 -16.59
CA ALA A 52 13.18 -10.23 -17.99
C ALA A 52 11.97 -9.79 -18.83
N GLN A 53 10.79 -10.38 -18.61
CA GLN A 53 9.56 -10.00 -19.30
C GLN A 53 9.19 -8.52 -19.07
N LEU A 54 9.42 -8.00 -17.87
CA LEU A 54 9.18 -6.60 -17.53
C LEU A 54 10.24 -5.64 -18.11
N LEU A 55 11.35 -6.17 -18.62
CA LEU A 55 12.54 -5.44 -19.09
C LEU A 55 12.84 -5.67 -20.59
N ALA A 56 11.87 -6.16 -21.36
CA ALA A 56 12.07 -6.56 -22.75
C ALA A 56 12.54 -5.43 -23.70
N ASP A 57 12.32 -4.17 -23.34
CA ASP A 57 12.77 -3.01 -24.12
C ASP A 57 14.15 -2.50 -23.66
N HIS A 58 15.15 -2.67 -24.51
CA HIS A 58 16.53 -2.23 -24.26
C HIS A 58 16.66 -0.71 -24.04
N THR A 59 15.84 0.12 -24.69
CA THR A 59 15.88 1.58 -24.48
C THR A 59 15.36 1.95 -23.10
N THR A 60 14.41 1.17 -22.58
CA THR A 60 13.92 1.26 -21.21
C THR A 60 15.01 0.85 -20.21
N VAL A 61 15.78 -0.21 -20.47
CA VAL A 61 16.86 -0.66 -19.57
C VAL A 61 17.91 0.43 -19.34
N GLU A 62 18.41 1.08 -20.39
CA GLU A 62 19.43 2.13 -20.26
C GLU A 62 18.92 3.36 -19.48
N ARG A 63 17.63 3.68 -19.62
CA ARG A 63 17.00 4.72 -18.79
C ARG A 63 16.90 4.29 -17.33
N LEU A 64 16.50 3.03 -17.08
CA LEU A 64 16.34 2.52 -15.72
C LEU A 64 17.70 2.41 -15.00
N LYS A 65 18.78 2.01 -15.68
CA LYS A 65 20.16 2.06 -15.16
C LYS A 65 20.51 3.43 -14.60
N ARG A 66 20.23 4.51 -15.34
CA ARG A 66 20.47 5.89 -14.86
C ARG A 66 19.66 6.24 -13.61
N LEU A 67 18.40 5.83 -13.55
CA LEU A 67 17.57 6.04 -12.36
C LEU A 67 18.08 5.24 -11.16
N GLN A 68 18.58 4.02 -11.42
CA GLN A 68 19.15 3.15 -10.40
C GLN A 68 20.49 3.66 -9.88
N ARG A 69 21.32 4.26 -10.74
CA ARG A 69 22.50 5.03 -10.34
C ARG A 69 22.16 6.13 -9.38
N ALA A 70 21.17 6.95 -9.75
CA ALA A 70 20.73 8.08 -8.94
C ALA A 70 20.23 7.60 -7.58
N TYR A 71 19.55 6.45 -7.53
CA TYR A 71 19.16 5.80 -6.29
C TYR A 71 20.36 5.41 -5.41
N LEU A 72 21.36 4.71 -5.97
CA LEU A 72 22.55 4.30 -5.22
C LEU A 72 23.33 5.51 -4.68
N LEU A 73 23.42 6.59 -5.45
CA LEU A 73 24.03 7.82 -4.99
C LEU A 73 23.20 8.50 -3.90
N ARG A 74 21.86 8.48 -4.01
CA ARG A 74 20.94 9.07 -3.01
C ARG A 74 21.06 8.39 -1.65
N ILE A 75 21.16 7.05 -1.58
CA ILE A 75 21.33 6.37 -0.29
C ILE A 75 22.66 6.71 0.39
N THR A 76 23.70 7.00 -0.41
CA THR A 76 25.01 7.45 0.10
C THR A 76 25.07 8.94 0.45
N GLU A 77 23.98 9.70 0.32
CA GLU A 77 23.91 11.07 0.85
C GLU A 77 23.78 11.10 2.37
N GLY A 78 23.27 10.01 2.96
CA GLY A 78 23.00 9.95 4.40
C GLY A 78 21.90 10.92 4.84
N VAL A 79 21.05 11.41 3.93
CA VAL A 79 19.97 12.35 4.21
C VAL A 79 18.62 11.66 4.04
N PHE A 80 17.93 11.42 5.16
CA PHE A 80 16.64 10.73 5.25
C PHE A 80 15.52 11.70 5.63
N ASP A 81 15.32 12.72 4.80
CA ASP A 81 14.31 13.76 4.96
C ASP A 81 12.93 13.37 4.39
N GLU A 82 11.94 14.26 4.53
CA GLU A 82 10.60 14.04 3.98
C GLU A 82 10.61 13.64 2.50
N ALA A 83 11.43 14.32 1.69
CA ALA A 83 11.55 14.05 0.26
C ALA A 83 12.06 12.62 -0.01
N TYR A 84 13.01 12.12 0.80
CA TYR A 84 13.46 10.73 0.73
C TYR A 84 12.29 9.76 0.88
N PHE A 85 11.51 9.91 1.96
CA PHE A 85 10.41 9.01 2.27
C PHE A 85 9.29 9.05 1.22
N GLU A 86 8.91 10.24 0.74
CA GLU A 86 7.92 10.41 -0.31
C GLU A 86 8.34 9.75 -1.62
N ASP A 87 9.61 9.88 -1.98
CA ASP A 87 10.17 9.27 -3.17
C ASP A 87 10.15 7.74 -3.06
N ARG A 88 10.60 7.16 -1.94
CA ARG A 88 10.57 5.70 -1.74
C ARG A 88 9.15 5.12 -1.80
N LEU A 89 8.16 5.78 -1.20
CA LEU A 89 6.75 5.39 -1.31
C LEU A 89 6.25 5.44 -2.76
N ARG A 90 6.63 6.48 -3.51
CA ARG A 90 6.27 6.64 -4.93
C ARG A 90 6.91 5.56 -5.81
N ILE A 91 8.16 5.20 -5.53
CA ILE A 91 8.86 4.11 -6.21
C ILE A 91 8.17 2.77 -5.94
N GLY A 92 7.77 2.48 -4.69
CA GLY A 92 6.98 1.28 -4.37
C GLY A 92 5.68 1.20 -5.18
N LYS A 93 4.89 2.28 -5.21
CA LYS A 93 3.67 2.37 -6.05
C LYS A 93 3.95 2.22 -7.54
N THR A 94 5.13 2.60 -8.02
CA THR A 94 5.49 2.47 -9.43
C THR A 94 5.79 1.02 -9.79
N HIS A 95 6.52 0.30 -8.94
CA HIS A 95 6.81 -1.11 -9.13
C HIS A 95 5.55 -1.98 -9.05
N GLU A 96 4.64 -1.66 -8.14
CA GLU A 96 3.33 -2.30 -8.05
C GLU A 96 2.51 -2.10 -9.35
N ARG A 97 2.43 -0.86 -9.85
CA ARG A 97 1.69 -0.53 -11.08
C ARG A 97 2.22 -1.22 -12.34
N VAL A 98 3.54 -1.46 -12.43
CA VAL A 98 4.13 -2.21 -13.56
C VAL A 98 4.04 -3.72 -13.38
N GLY A 99 3.41 -4.20 -12.30
CA GLY A 99 3.20 -5.62 -12.05
C GLY A 99 4.42 -6.36 -11.50
N LEU A 100 5.44 -5.66 -10.98
CA LEU A 100 6.56 -6.32 -10.34
C LEU A 100 6.09 -6.92 -9.00
N SER A 101 6.25 -8.23 -8.84
CA SER A 101 5.94 -8.91 -7.58
C SER A 101 6.84 -8.41 -6.44
N PRO A 102 6.30 -8.20 -5.22
CA PRO A 102 7.08 -7.77 -4.05
C PRO A 102 8.31 -8.66 -3.78
N LYS A 103 8.23 -9.97 -4.08
CA LYS A 103 9.35 -10.90 -3.89
C LYS A 103 10.60 -10.46 -4.66
N TRP A 104 10.43 -10.07 -5.92
CA TRP A 104 11.54 -9.65 -6.78
C TRP A 104 12.10 -8.31 -6.34
N TYR A 105 11.22 -7.39 -5.96
CA TYR A 105 11.61 -6.09 -5.42
C TYR A 105 12.46 -6.23 -4.15
N LEU A 106 12.05 -7.09 -3.21
CA LEU A 106 12.79 -7.34 -1.96
C LEU A 106 14.13 -8.06 -2.21
N CYS A 107 14.13 -9.09 -3.05
CA CYS A 107 15.36 -9.82 -3.40
C CYS A 107 16.37 -8.95 -4.14
N ALA A 108 15.93 -7.92 -4.89
CA ALA A 108 16.84 -6.98 -5.55
C ALA A 108 17.76 -6.24 -4.57
N TYR A 109 17.35 -5.99 -3.32
CA TYR A 109 18.24 -5.41 -2.31
C TYR A 109 19.42 -6.31 -1.97
N ASN A 110 19.20 -7.63 -1.90
CA ASN A 110 20.28 -8.58 -1.69
C ASN A 110 21.30 -8.52 -2.85
N ARG A 111 20.84 -8.29 -4.09
CA ARG A 111 21.74 -8.12 -5.23
C ARG A 111 22.68 -6.93 -5.03
N TYR A 112 22.19 -5.79 -4.55
CA TYR A 112 23.07 -4.68 -4.22
C TYR A 112 24.02 -5.00 -3.08
N PHE A 113 23.55 -5.68 -2.04
CA PHE A 113 24.40 -6.08 -0.92
C PHE A 113 25.58 -6.94 -1.39
N VAL A 114 25.32 -7.93 -2.24
CA VAL A 114 26.36 -8.79 -2.84
C VAL A 114 27.37 -8.00 -3.67
N LEU A 115 26.92 -6.96 -4.39
CA LEU A 115 27.80 -6.13 -5.22
C LEU A 115 28.60 -5.10 -4.41
N LEU A 116 28.02 -4.54 -3.36
CA LEU A 116 28.62 -3.48 -2.55
C LEU A 116 29.54 -4.03 -1.45
N ALA A 117 29.21 -5.18 -0.84
CA ALA A 117 29.96 -5.67 0.31
C ALA A 117 31.47 -5.87 0.05
N PRO A 118 31.91 -6.45 -1.08
CA PRO A 118 33.34 -6.55 -1.39
C PRO A 118 34.01 -5.19 -1.56
N LEU A 119 33.31 -4.19 -2.09
CA LEU A 119 33.83 -2.83 -2.26
C LEU A 119 34.02 -2.14 -0.91
N ILE A 120 33.05 -2.31 0.00
CA ILE A 120 33.10 -1.79 1.37
C ILE A 120 34.26 -2.42 2.13
N HIS A 121 34.42 -3.75 2.07
CA HIS A 121 35.54 -4.44 2.71
C HIS A 121 36.91 -3.98 2.19
N ARG A 122 37.04 -3.75 0.87
CA ARG A 122 38.29 -3.24 0.28
C ARG A 122 38.57 -1.80 0.71
N HIS A 123 37.55 -0.95 0.73
CA HIS A 123 37.68 0.45 1.13
C HIS A 123 38.13 0.59 2.59
N PHE A 124 37.55 -0.22 3.48
CA PHE A 124 37.88 -0.25 4.91
C PHE A 124 38.82 -1.40 5.28
N ALA A 125 39.73 -1.81 4.39
CA ALA A 125 40.60 -2.97 4.63
C ALA A 125 41.49 -2.82 5.88
N ALA A 126 41.83 -1.58 6.26
CA ALA A 126 42.62 -1.27 7.44
C ALA A 126 41.79 -1.19 8.74
N ASP A 127 40.47 -1.11 8.64
CA ASP A 127 39.56 -0.94 9.79
C ASP A 127 38.34 -1.86 9.64
N ARG A 128 38.51 -3.09 10.16
CA ARG A 128 37.48 -4.12 10.11
C ARG A 128 36.18 -3.67 10.81
N ALA A 129 36.29 -2.99 11.95
CA ALA A 129 35.12 -2.55 12.70
C ALA A 129 34.31 -1.52 11.89
N LYS A 130 35.01 -0.62 11.20
CA LYS A 130 34.37 0.35 10.30
C LYS A 130 33.75 -0.31 9.07
N ALA A 131 34.38 -1.34 8.51
CA ALA A 131 33.79 -2.14 7.43
C ALA A 131 32.46 -2.80 7.87
N GLU A 132 32.45 -3.43 9.04
CA GLU A 132 31.26 -4.07 9.61
C GLU A 132 30.16 -3.03 9.89
N ALA A 133 30.51 -1.88 10.49
CA ALA A 133 29.57 -0.79 10.74
C ALA A 133 28.96 -0.23 9.44
N ALA A 134 29.77 -0.10 8.38
CA ALA A 134 29.30 0.39 7.08
C ALA A 134 28.34 -0.59 6.39
N LEU A 135 28.59 -1.91 6.50
CA LEU A 135 27.66 -2.94 6.01
C LEU A 135 26.34 -2.91 6.77
N VAL A 136 26.39 -2.74 8.09
CA VAL A 136 25.20 -2.59 8.93
C VAL A 136 24.43 -1.32 8.58
N ALA A 137 25.11 -0.20 8.35
CA ALA A 137 24.49 1.06 7.91
C ALA A 137 23.76 0.89 6.57
N LEU A 138 24.38 0.20 5.60
CA LEU A 138 23.78 -0.11 4.31
C LEU A 138 22.53 -0.99 4.47
N GLU A 139 22.61 -2.04 5.28
CA GLU A 139 21.48 -2.94 5.54
C GLU A 139 20.30 -2.21 6.20
N LYS A 140 20.56 -1.31 7.16
CA LYS A 140 19.52 -0.48 7.78
C LYS A 140 18.77 0.38 6.75
N VAL A 141 19.49 0.95 5.77
CA VAL A 141 18.86 1.74 4.70
C VAL A 141 18.06 0.85 3.75
N PHE A 142 18.57 -0.34 3.40
CA PHE A 142 17.80 -1.29 2.60
C PHE A 142 16.53 -1.75 3.32
N MET A 143 16.59 -1.97 4.64
CA MET A 143 15.41 -2.29 5.44
C MET A 143 14.43 -1.11 5.52
N LEU A 144 14.91 0.13 5.63
CA LEU A 144 14.07 1.32 5.53
C LEU A 144 13.32 1.34 4.20
N ASP A 145 14.03 1.23 3.08
CA ASP A 145 13.44 1.31 1.74
C ASP A 145 12.50 0.14 1.45
N ALA A 146 12.86 -1.07 1.87
CA ALA A 146 12.01 -2.26 1.77
C ALA A 146 10.71 -2.07 2.55
N SER A 147 10.77 -1.51 3.78
CA SER A 147 9.57 -1.26 4.58
C SER A 147 8.62 -0.26 3.92
N LEU A 148 9.15 0.80 3.32
CA LEU A 148 8.37 1.82 2.62
C LEU A 148 7.76 1.29 1.33
N ALA A 149 8.52 0.49 0.58
CA ALA A 149 7.99 -0.17 -0.60
C ALA A 149 6.85 -1.13 -0.23
N MET A 150 7.03 -1.96 0.80
CA MET A 150 6.00 -2.90 1.26
C MET A 150 4.74 -2.21 1.75
N GLU A 151 4.87 -1.10 2.45
CA GLU A 151 3.72 -0.27 2.84
C GLU A 151 2.94 0.20 1.61
N ALA A 152 3.65 0.63 0.56
CA ALA A 152 3.03 1.04 -0.70
C ALA A 152 2.27 -0.13 -1.37
N TYR A 153 2.87 -1.32 -1.43
CA TYR A 153 2.23 -2.53 -1.96
C TYR A 153 0.97 -2.91 -1.16
N ILE A 154 1.07 -2.95 0.17
CA ILE A 154 -0.05 -3.30 1.06
C ILE A 154 -1.19 -2.28 0.94
N ALA A 155 -0.86 -0.99 0.85
CA ALA A 155 -1.84 0.06 0.67
C ALA A 155 -2.57 -0.06 -0.68
N SER A 156 -1.83 -0.31 -1.77
CA SER A 156 -2.41 -0.55 -3.10
C SER A 156 -3.29 -1.79 -3.12
N ASP A 157 -2.85 -2.89 -2.50
CA ASP A 157 -3.60 -4.14 -2.45
C ASP A 157 -4.92 -3.98 -1.67
N ARG A 158 -4.86 -3.37 -0.48
CA ARG A 158 -6.04 -3.04 0.32
C ARG A 158 -7.01 -2.15 -0.45
N TYR A 159 -6.51 -1.16 -1.18
CA TYR A 159 -7.36 -0.28 -1.99
C TYR A 159 -8.06 -1.06 -3.11
N ARG A 160 -7.35 -1.92 -3.84
CA ARG A 160 -7.95 -2.77 -4.88
C ARG A 160 -8.99 -3.72 -4.30
N HIS A 161 -8.71 -4.34 -3.16
CA HIS A 161 -9.64 -5.24 -2.51
C HIS A 161 -10.93 -4.52 -2.08
N LEU A 162 -10.81 -3.32 -1.49
CA LEU A 162 -11.97 -2.50 -1.15
C LEU A 162 -12.77 -2.09 -2.39
N GLN A 163 -12.11 -1.70 -3.48
CA GLN A 163 -12.80 -1.39 -4.74
C GLN A 163 -13.52 -2.59 -5.33
N GLN A 164 -12.95 -3.79 -5.24
CA GLN A 164 -13.62 -5.02 -5.69
C GLN A 164 -14.87 -5.31 -4.86
N LEU A 165 -14.78 -5.19 -3.52
CA LEU A 165 -15.93 -5.36 -2.63
C LEU A 165 -17.02 -4.31 -2.92
N GLU A 166 -16.64 -3.05 -3.11
CA GLU A 166 -17.57 -1.99 -3.49
C GLU A 166 -18.23 -2.27 -4.85
N SER A 167 -17.49 -2.79 -5.84
CA SER A 167 -18.06 -3.19 -7.14
C SER A 167 -19.07 -4.30 -6.96
N ILE A 168 -18.72 -5.37 -6.23
CA ILE A 168 -19.61 -6.52 -5.98
C ILE A 168 -20.91 -6.06 -5.31
N VAL A 169 -20.82 -5.22 -4.28
CA VAL A 169 -22.00 -4.69 -3.57
C VAL A 169 -22.85 -3.79 -4.49
N ASN A 170 -22.23 -2.99 -5.35
CA ASN A 170 -22.94 -2.07 -6.26
C ASN A 170 -23.47 -2.72 -7.53
N ASP A 171 -22.93 -3.87 -7.93
CA ASP A 171 -23.38 -4.64 -9.09
C ASP A 171 -24.47 -5.66 -8.71
N SER A 172 -24.71 -5.89 -7.41
CA SER A 172 -25.86 -6.64 -6.92
C SER A 172 -27.19 -6.01 -7.37
N ALA A 173 -28.19 -6.86 -7.62
CA ALA A 173 -29.56 -6.43 -7.87
C ALA A 173 -30.32 -6.12 -6.57
N ASP A 174 -29.86 -6.65 -5.45
CA ASP A 174 -30.53 -6.60 -4.15
C ASP A 174 -30.24 -5.31 -3.41
N VAL A 175 -31.17 -4.91 -2.54
CA VAL A 175 -31.05 -3.68 -1.76
C VAL A 175 -30.12 -3.94 -0.58
N ILE A 176 -28.88 -3.48 -0.68
CA ILE A 176 -27.85 -3.70 0.34
C ILE A 176 -27.50 -2.38 1.02
N PHE A 177 -27.59 -2.37 2.35
CA PHE A 177 -27.18 -1.27 3.20
C PHE A 177 -26.70 -1.77 4.57
N ALA A 178 -25.84 -1.00 5.20
CA ALA A 178 -25.35 -1.24 6.57
C ALA A 178 -25.90 -0.18 7.52
N LEU A 179 -26.02 -0.55 8.79
CA LEU A 179 -26.39 0.35 9.88
C LEU A 179 -25.20 0.61 10.80
N ASP A 180 -25.18 1.76 11.46
CA ASP A 180 -24.31 2.03 12.61
C ASP A 180 -24.94 1.53 13.93
N GLU A 181 -24.23 1.72 15.04
CA GLU A 181 -24.67 1.35 16.39
C GLU A 181 -25.94 2.10 16.87
N HIS A 182 -26.34 3.15 16.16
CA HIS A 182 -27.53 3.95 16.43
C HIS A 182 -28.66 3.69 15.43
N GLN A 183 -28.59 2.58 14.67
CA GLN A 183 -29.56 2.18 13.65
C GLN A 183 -29.74 3.24 12.54
N ARG A 184 -28.67 3.98 12.22
CA ARG A 184 -28.65 4.90 11.09
C ARG A 184 -27.97 4.25 9.90
N ILE A 185 -28.49 4.54 8.72
CA ILE A 185 -27.99 4.01 7.45
C ILE A 185 -26.59 4.56 7.21
N ARG A 186 -25.60 3.68 7.08
CA ARG A 186 -24.18 4.03 6.88
C ARG A 186 -23.71 3.82 5.45
N THR A 187 -24.27 2.82 4.77
CA THR A 187 -23.96 2.52 3.36
C THR A 187 -25.26 2.38 2.58
N TRP A 188 -25.18 2.55 1.27
CA TRP A 188 -26.32 2.48 0.38
C TRP A 188 -25.83 2.09 -1.01
N ASN A 189 -26.15 0.89 -1.47
CA ASN A 189 -25.66 0.41 -2.78
C ASN A 189 -26.49 0.98 -3.95
N ARG A 190 -25.96 0.85 -5.17
CA ARG A 190 -26.63 1.34 -6.40
C ARG A 190 -28.02 0.74 -6.63
N ALA A 191 -28.25 -0.51 -6.22
CA ALA A 191 -29.58 -1.10 -6.28
C ALA A 191 -30.56 -0.38 -5.36
N ALA A 192 -30.18 -0.11 -4.10
CA ALA A 192 -30.99 0.64 -3.16
C ALA A 192 -31.37 2.04 -3.70
N GLU A 193 -30.44 2.75 -4.35
CA GLU A 193 -30.74 4.03 -5.01
C GLU A 193 -31.79 3.88 -6.11
N ARG A 194 -31.64 2.88 -6.99
CA ARG A 194 -32.56 2.65 -8.11
C ARG A 194 -33.94 2.18 -7.66
N VAL A 195 -33.98 1.27 -6.70
CA VAL A 195 -35.21 0.58 -6.25
C VAL A 195 -36.05 1.50 -5.34
N LEU A 196 -35.39 2.18 -4.40
CA LEU A 196 -36.05 3.02 -3.38
C LEU A 196 -35.98 4.52 -3.68
N GLY A 197 -35.30 4.94 -4.75
CA GLY A 197 -35.29 6.33 -5.22
C GLY A 197 -34.56 7.31 -4.31
N TRP A 198 -33.85 6.81 -3.30
CA TRP A 198 -33.05 7.60 -2.38
C TRP A 198 -31.60 7.68 -2.88
N PRO A 199 -31.06 8.87 -3.18
CA PRO A 199 -29.62 9.01 -3.37
C PRO A 199 -28.87 8.72 -2.07
N ALA A 200 -27.72 8.03 -2.15
CA ALA A 200 -26.89 7.68 -1.00
C ALA A 200 -26.54 8.93 -0.17
N ALA A 201 -26.22 10.04 -0.84
CA ALA A 201 -25.91 11.32 -0.21
C ALA A 201 -27.07 11.92 0.62
N GLU A 202 -28.31 11.49 0.38
CA GLU A 202 -29.48 11.97 1.11
C GLU A 202 -29.93 11.02 2.23
N ILE A 203 -29.74 9.71 2.06
CA ILE A 203 -30.27 8.69 2.98
C ILE A 203 -29.25 8.26 4.04
N ILE A 204 -27.95 8.36 3.75
CA ILE A 204 -26.90 8.07 4.72
C ILE A 204 -27.03 9.04 5.91
N GLY A 205 -26.92 8.48 7.12
CA GLY A 205 -27.12 9.16 8.39
C GLY A 205 -28.58 9.23 8.85
N LYS A 206 -29.58 8.91 8.01
CA LYS A 206 -30.99 8.82 8.44
C LYS A 206 -31.24 7.51 9.20
N PRO A 207 -32.19 7.48 10.15
CA PRO A 207 -32.56 6.24 10.83
C PRO A 207 -33.19 5.25 9.85
N ILE A 208 -33.02 3.94 10.10
CA ILE A 208 -33.61 2.89 9.26
C ILE A 208 -35.16 3.00 9.16
N THR A 209 -35.81 3.62 10.13
CA THR A 209 -37.25 3.89 10.10
C THR A 209 -37.70 4.78 8.93
N ALA A 210 -36.77 5.49 8.27
CA ALA A 210 -37.08 6.27 7.07
C ALA A 210 -37.53 5.39 5.87
N ILE A 211 -37.15 4.11 5.86
CA ILE A 211 -37.44 3.17 4.78
C ILE A 211 -38.35 2.02 5.21
N ILE A 212 -38.78 1.96 6.47
CA ILE A 212 -39.66 0.89 6.99
C ILE A 212 -41.09 1.43 7.13
N PRO A 213 -42.10 0.79 6.50
CA PRO A 213 -43.51 1.12 6.71
C PRO A 213 -43.93 1.18 8.19
N PRO A 214 -44.74 2.17 8.62
CA PRO A 214 -45.10 2.36 10.03
C PRO A 214 -45.81 1.18 10.68
N ASP A 215 -46.54 0.39 9.90
CA ASP A 215 -47.21 -0.82 10.39
C ASP A 215 -46.21 -1.96 10.68
N LEU A 216 -45.13 -2.08 9.90
CA LEU A 216 -44.05 -3.02 10.18
C LEU A 216 -43.19 -2.61 11.38
N VAL A 217 -43.00 -1.30 11.58
CA VAL A 217 -42.40 -0.76 12.81
C VAL A 217 -43.25 -1.15 14.03
N ARG A 218 -44.57 -0.92 13.98
CA ARG A 218 -45.51 -1.34 15.05
C ARG A 218 -45.55 -2.85 15.24
N GLY A 219 -45.33 -3.62 14.18
CA GLY A 219 -45.20 -5.08 14.19
C GLY A 219 -43.87 -5.61 14.72
N GLY A 220 -42.98 -4.75 15.22
CA GLY A 220 -41.73 -5.14 15.87
C GLY A 220 -40.59 -5.53 14.91
N GLU A 221 -40.64 -5.12 13.64
CA GLU A 221 -39.54 -5.42 12.69
C GLU A 221 -38.21 -4.80 13.14
N LEU A 222 -38.21 -3.60 13.73
CA LEU A 222 -36.98 -2.97 14.25
C LEU A 222 -36.28 -3.85 15.29
N VAL A 223 -37.05 -4.42 16.23
CA VAL A 223 -36.51 -5.30 17.28
C VAL A 223 -35.91 -6.55 16.65
N ARG A 224 -36.61 -7.15 15.67
CA ARG A 224 -36.10 -8.32 14.94
C ARG A 224 -34.82 -8.02 14.17
N ILE A 225 -34.74 -6.88 13.48
CA ILE A 225 -33.53 -6.44 12.78
C ILE A 225 -32.38 -6.31 13.78
N GLU A 226 -32.61 -5.62 14.90
CA GLU A 226 -31.58 -5.40 15.93
C GLU A 226 -31.08 -6.72 16.54
N GLU A 227 -32.00 -7.61 16.95
CA GLU A 227 -31.67 -8.91 17.52
C GLU A 227 -30.88 -9.78 16.52
N THR A 228 -31.32 -9.82 15.26
CA THR A 228 -30.67 -10.61 14.21
C THR A 228 -29.27 -10.06 13.88
N LEU A 229 -29.13 -8.74 13.74
CA LEU A 229 -27.83 -8.11 13.52
C LEU A 229 -26.88 -8.36 14.70
N ARG A 230 -27.39 -8.34 15.94
CA ARG A 230 -26.58 -8.63 17.13
C ARG A 230 -26.13 -10.09 17.20
N GLN A 231 -26.99 -11.03 16.80
CA GLN A 231 -26.70 -12.47 16.86
C GLN A 231 -25.87 -12.96 15.67
N HIS A 232 -26.16 -12.46 14.47
CA HIS A 232 -25.64 -13.01 13.21
C HIS A 232 -24.81 -12.02 12.39
N GLY A 233 -24.79 -10.73 12.75
CA GLY A 233 -24.08 -9.68 12.01
C GLY A 233 -24.71 -9.28 10.68
N GLN A 234 -25.80 -9.94 10.27
CA GLN A 234 -26.50 -9.68 9.01
C GLN A 234 -28.01 -9.91 9.19
N TYR A 235 -28.81 -9.17 8.41
CA TYR A 235 -30.25 -9.35 8.32
C TYR A 235 -30.63 -9.39 6.83
N HIS A 236 -31.33 -10.45 6.43
CA HIS A 236 -31.82 -10.64 5.07
C HIS A 236 -33.28 -11.07 5.16
N ALA A 237 -34.14 -10.44 4.36
CA ALA A 237 -35.57 -10.73 4.35
C ALA A 237 -36.21 -10.20 3.07
N GLU A 238 -37.02 -11.04 2.42
CA GLU A 238 -38.02 -10.59 1.47
C GLU A 238 -39.09 -9.78 2.22
N THR A 239 -39.19 -8.49 1.93
CA THR A 239 -40.05 -7.57 2.67
C THR A 239 -40.45 -6.39 1.79
N ARG A 240 -41.09 -5.38 2.38
CA ARG A 240 -41.40 -4.12 1.70
C ARG A 240 -40.76 -2.95 2.43
N ARG A 241 -40.35 -1.96 1.64
CA ARG A 241 -39.70 -0.73 2.11
C ARG A 241 -40.39 0.49 1.49
N LEU A 242 -40.29 1.62 2.18
CA LEU A 242 -40.74 2.91 1.68
C LEU A 242 -39.67 3.54 0.80
N ALA A 243 -40.05 3.85 -0.44
CA ALA A 243 -39.24 4.68 -1.32
C ALA A 243 -39.36 6.17 -0.93
N LYS A 244 -38.49 7.00 -1.51
CA LYS A 244 -38.45 8.45 -1.26
C LYS A 244 -39.77 9.17 -1.58
N ASP A 245 -40.49 8.71 -2.59
CA ASP A 245 -41.78 9.25 -3.01
C ASP A 245 -42.96 8.72 -2.17
N GLY A 246 -42.70 7.87 -1.17
CA GLY A 246 -43.68 7.30 -0.26
C GLY A 246 -44.33 6.00 -0.74
N ARG A 247 -43.97 5.49 -1.93
CA ARG A 247 -44.51 4.20 -2.41
C ARG A 247 -43.88 3.03 -1.64
N GLU A 248 -44.65 1.98 -1.41
CA GLU A 248 -44.14 0.72 -0.87
C GLU A 248 -43.57 -0.14 -2.00
N VAL A 249 -42.31 -0.55 -1.87
CA VAL A 249 -41.57 -1.34 -2.86
C VAL A 249 -41.19 -2.67 -2.24
N PRO A 250 -41.50 -3.81 -2.88
CA PRO A 250 -40.98 -5.11 -2.45
C PRO A 250 -39.46 -5.14 -2.67
N VAL A 251 -38.73 -5.63 -1.69
CA VAL A 251 -37.27 -5.78 -1.71
C VAL A 251 -36.89 -7.15 -1.16
N GLU A 252 -35.71 -7.61 -1.58
CA GLU A 252 -35.02 -8.81 -1.10
C GLU A 252 -33.64 -8.40 -0.56
#